data_AF-A0A7S1LLT7-F1
#
_entry.id   AF-A0A7S1LLT7-F1
#
_cell.length_a   1.000
_cell.length_b   1.000
_cell.length_c   1.000
_cell.angle_alpha   90.00
_cell.angle_beta   90.00
_cell.angle_gamma   90.00
#
_symmetry.space_group_name_H-M   'P 1'
#
loop_
_entity.id
_entity.type
_entity.pdbx_description
1 polymer ?
#
loop_
_entity_poly.entity_id
_entity_poly.type
_entity_poly.pdbx_seq_one_letter_code
_entity_poly.pdbx_strand_id
1 'polypeptide(L)'
;YVKSCDWLGDRIATGCFDGKARVYDPANYSADPIEVAVAQEKTAVKAVYFVEDNHHLVTAAENTVKLWDLRTRGTAKEITIDGLNVLEYTHQHSLVAAHGKSVSLFDPKTLAQTGRIDTSDDIECASLSPDGRFLAAGSKIKAKEFTVDGTELEQHRGHHGPIFHVRYSPDGANIATGAEDGMVRVWPSHQVIQRFETA
;
A
#
# COMPACT_ATOMS: atom_id res chain seq x y z
N TYR A 1 2.10 6.18 19.94
CA TYR A 1 3.01 6.07 18.78
C TYR A 1 2.20 6.12 17.51
N VAL A 2 2.51 7.04 16.60
CA VAL A 2 1.93 7.08 15.25
C VAL A 2 2.68 6.07 14.38
N LYS A 3 1.94 5.28 13.60
CA LYS A 3 2.48 4.23 12.73
C LYS A 3 2.28 4.52 11.25
N SER A 4 1.22 5.24 10.91
CA SER A 4 0.92 5.66 9.55
C SER A 4 0.29 7.04 9.58
N CYS A 5 0.42 7.78 8.48
CA CYS A 5 -0.26 9.06 8.30
C CYS A 5 -0.54 9.31 6.82
N ASP A 6 -1.53 10.15 6.56
CA ASP A 6 -1.84 10.64 5.23
C ASP A 6 -2.32 12.10 5.31
N TRP A 7 -2.19 12.82 4.21
CA TRP A 7 -2.51 14.24 4.11
C TRP A 7 -3.44 14.47 2.92
N LEU A 8 -4.56 15.17 3.15
CA LEU A 8 -5.46 15.60 2.08
C LEU A 8 -5.99 17.01 2.34
N GLY A 9 -5.47 17.98 1.59
CA GLY A 9 -5.90 19.38 1.66
C GLY A 9 -5.61 19.99 3.03
N ASP A 10 -6.67 20.27 3.79
CA ASP A 10 -6.67 20.84 5.13
C ASP A 10 -6.86 19.76 6.22
N ARG A 11 -6.46 18.51 5.95
CA ARG A 11 -6.61 17.41 6.91
C ARG A 11 -5.42 16.49 6.95
N ILE A 12 -5.11 16.04 8.16
CA ILE A 12 -4.10 15.03 8.44
C ILE A 12 -4.77 13.84 9.09
N ALA A 13 -4.60 12.65 8.54
CA ALA A 13 -4.98 11.42 9.20
C ALA A 13 -3.76 10.75 9.82
N THR A 14 -3.91 10.16 11.01
CA THR A 14 -2.87 9.35 11.67
C THR A 14 -3.45 8.03 12.14
N GLY A 15 -2.75 6.93 11.85
CA GLY A 15 -2.99 5.62 12.45
C GLY A 15 -2.08 5.41 13.65
N CYS A 16 -2.64 5.09 14.80
CA CYS A 16 -1.93 4.97 16.06
C CYS A 16 -1.83 3.52 16.56
N PHE A 17 -0.90 3.27 17.49
CA PHE A 17 -0.73 1.96 18.13
C PHE A 17 -1.84 1.60 19.13
N ASP A 18 -2.71 2.53 19.47
CA ASP A 18 -3.82 2.33 20.40
C ASP A 18 -5.09 1.78 19.71
N GLY A 19 -4.97 1.27 18.47
CA GLY A 19 -6.10 0.76 17.70
C GLY A 19 -6.97 1.85 17.06
N LYS A 20 -6.56 3.12 17.10
CA LYS A 20 -7.38 4.25 16.64
C LYS A 20 -6.74 4.98 15.46
N ALA A 21 -7.58 5.47 14.56
CA ALA A 21 -7.18 6.48 13.59
C ALA A 21 -7.82 7.83 13.96
N ARG A 22 -7.09 8.90 13.72
CA ARG A 22 -7.48 10.27 14.07
C ARG A 22 -7.29 11.19 12.87
N VAL A 23 -8.25 12.08 12.64
CA VAL A 23 -8.19 13.11 11.60
C VAL A 23 -8.18 14.49 12.26
N TYR A 24 -7.17 15.27 11.93
CA TYR A 24 -6.90 16.61 12.49
C TYR A 24 -7.08 17.69 11.43
N ASP A 25 -7.50 18.87 11.89
CA ASP A 25 -7.43 20.12 11.15
C ASP A 25 -6.09 20.83 11.50
N PRO A 26 -5.15 20.94 10.55
CA PRO A 26 -3.87 21.60 10.79
C PRO A 26 -3.99 23.11 10.91
N ALA A 27 -5.12 23.74 10.57
CA ALA A 27 -5.38 25.14 10.86
C ALA A 27 -5.94 25.35 12.28
N ASN A 28 -6.41 24.29 12.94
CA ASN A 28 -7.03 24.35 14.26
C ASN A 28 -6.56 23.22 15.19
N TYR A 29 -5.29 23.25 15.57
CA TYR A 29 -4.66 22.22 16.42
C TYR A 29 -5.29 22.03 17.81
N SER A 30 -6.10 22.99 18.28
CA SER A 30 -6.80 22.91 19.57
C SER A 30 -8.12 22.16 19.50
N ALA A 31 -8.67 21.91 18.31
CA ALA A 31 -9.91 21.17 18.16
C ALA A 31 -9.68 19.67 18.42
N ASP A 32 -10.69 19.02 19.00
CA ASP A 32 -10.69 17.56 19.13
C ASP A 32 -10.69 16.92 17.74
N PRO A 33 -9.81 15.93 17.49
CA PRO A 33 -9.79 15.24 16.21
C PRO A 33 -11.04 14.38 16.02
N ILE A 34 -11.37 14.11 14.76
CA ILE A 34 -12.32 13.02 14.44
C ILE A 34 -11.59 11.71 14.74
N GLU A 35 -12.16 10.87 15.60
CA GLU A 35 -11.58 9.59 15.99
C GLU A 35 -12.44 8.42 15.49
N VAL A 36 -11.78 7.38 14.96
CA VAL A 36 -12.42 6.11 14.59
C VAL A 36 -11.69 4.93 15.23
N ALA A 37 -12.46 3.98 15.76
CA ALA A 37 -11.95 2.77 16.42
C ALA A 37 -11.65 1.68 15.37
N VAL A 38 -10.39 1.59 14.93
CA VAL A 38 -9.96 0.68 13.87
C VAL A 38 -9.86 -0.75 14.36
N ALA A 39 -9.23 -0.96 15.53
CA ALA A 39 -8.97 -2.26 16.11
C ALA A 39 -9.02 -2.21 17.65
N GLN A 40 -8.77 -3.34 18.30
CA GLN A 40 -8.65 -3.40 19.75
C GLN A 40 -7.47 -2.53 20.25
N GLU A 41 -7.51 -2.19 21.53
CA GLU A 41 -6.41 -1.43 22.15
C GLU A 41 -5.09 -2.18 21.97
N LYS A 42 -4.01 -1.40 21.77
CA LYS A 42 -2.64 -1.91 21.55
C LYS A 42 -2.44 -2.63 20.21
N THR A 43 -3.39 -2.52 19.26
CA THR A 43 -3.18 -2.94 17.88
C THR A 43 -2.69 -1.77 17.02
N ALA A 44 -1.63 -2.01 16.23
CA ALA A 44 -1.10 -1.01 15.31
C ALA A 44 -2.03 -0.79 14.10
N VAL A 45 -2.46 0.46 13.90
CA VAL A 45 -3.03 0.90 12.61
C VAL A 45 -1.88 1.09 11.61
N LYS A 46 -1.66 0.07 10.78
CA LYS A 46 -0.53 -0.04 9.85
C LYS A 46 -0.67 0.90 8.64
N ALA A 47 -1.90 1.21 8.25
CA ALA A 47 -2.17 2.12 7.14
C ALA A 47 -3.39 2.99 7.42
N VAL A 48 -3.34 4.23 6.98
CA VAL A 48 -4.45 5.18 6.95
C VAL A 48 -4.31 6.00 5.68
N TYR A 49 -5.39 6.10 4.89
CA TYR A 49 -5.42 6.88 3.66
C TYR A 49 -6.77 7.55 3.49
N PHE A 50 -6.77 8.79 3.02
CA PHE A 50 -7.99 9.40 2.51
C PHE A 50 -8.32 8.81 1.14
N VAL A 51 -9.62 8.64 0.91
CA VAL A 51 -10.15 8.38 -0.43
C VAL A 51 -10.42 9.74 -1.09
N GLU A 52 -10.27 9.82 -2.42
CA GLU A 52 -10.28 11.07 -3.18
C GLU A 52 -11.59 11.86 -3.11
N ASP A 53 -12.67 11.24 -2.63
CA ASP A 53 -13.98 11.89 -2.44
C ASP A 53 -14.06 12.79 -1.19
N ASN A 54 -12.94 12.99 -0.48
CA ASN A 54 -12.80 13.83 0.69
C ASN A 54 -13.68 13.45 1.89
N HIS A 55 -14.43 12.37 1.86
CA HIS A 55 -15.32 12.00 2.96
C HIS A 55 -15.11 10.58 3.43
N HIS A 56 -14.35 9.77 2.69
CA HIS A 56 -13.97 8.45 3.14
C HIS A 56 -12.51 8.33 3.56
N LEU A 57 -12.30 7.40 4.49
CA LEU A 57 -11.01 7.01 5.01
C LEU A 57 -10.88 5.50 4.90
N VAL A 58 -9.74 5.01 4.43
CA VAL A 58 -9.38 3.60 4.50
C VAL A 58 -8.33 3.41 5.59
N THR A 59 -8.52 2.40 6.43
CA THR A 59 -7.58 2.03 7.49
C THR A 59 -7.28 0.54 7.44
N ALA A 60 -6.06 0.15 7.78
CA ALA A 60 -5.69 -1.25 7.97
C ALA A 60 -5.05 -1.50 9.33
N ALA A 61 -5.47 -2.58 9.99
CA ALA A 61 -4.89 -3.09 11.22
C ALA A 61 -4.95 -4.62 11.21
N GLU A 62 -3.87 -5.28 11.63
CA GLU A 62 -3.73 -6.74 11.52
C GLU A 62 -4.04 -7.23 10.09
N ASN A 63 -5.13 -7.98 9.90
CA ASN A 63 -5.64 -8.50 8.62
C ASN A 63 -6.90 -7.76 8.15
N THR A 64 -7.36 -6.76 8.89
CA THR A 64 -8.63 -6.10 8.66
C THR A 64 -8.41 -4.78 7.94
N VAL A 65 -9.15 -4.58 6.84
CA VAL A 65 -9.25 -3.30 6.13
C VAL A 65 -10.65 -2.74 6.31
N LYS A 66 -10.74 -1.48 6.75
CA LYS A 66 -11.99 -0.77 7.00
C LYS A 66 -12.08 0.48 6.13
N LEU A 67 -13.25 0.69 5.54
CA LEU A 67 -13.65 1.88 4.82
C LEU A 67 -14.68 2.65 5.65
N TRP A 68 -14.33 3.86 6.06
CA TRP A 68 -15.12 4.73 6.92
C TRP A 68 -15.76 5.84 6.11
N ASP A 69 -17.02 6.18 6.41
CA ASP A 69 -17.61 7.48 6.04
C ASP A 69 -17.44 8.44 7.22
N LEU A 70 -16.60 9.47 7.04
CA LEU A 70 -16.27 10.46 8.08
C LEU A 70 -17.47 11.35 8.42
N ARG A 71 -18.53 11.38 7.60
CA ARG A 71 -19.76 12.12 7.88
C ARG A 71 -20.65 11.39 8.89
N THR A 72 -20.56 10.06 8.98
CA THR A 72 -21.48 9.24 9.78
C THR A 72 -20.90 8.73 11.11
N ARG A 73 -19.62 9.05 11.41
CA ARG A 73 -18.94 8.81 12.71
C ARG A 73 -19.25 7.44 13.35
N GLY A 74 -19.06 6.32 12.64
CA GLY A 74 -19.03 5.02 13.33
C GLY A 74 -19.28 3.75 12.53
N THR A 75 -19.84 3.84 11.32
CA THR A 75 -20.04 2.65 10.47
C THR A 75 -18.92 2.54 9.45
N ALA A 76 -18.22 1.40 9.47
CA ALA A 76 -17.25 1.05 8.43
C ALA A 76 -17.69 -0.19 7.67
N LYS A 77 -17.47 -0.20 6.36
CA LYS A 77 -17.42 -1.46 5.61
C LYS A 77 -16.10 -2.14 5.93
N GLU A 78 -16.12 -3.44 6.14
CA GLU A 78 -14.95 -4.23 6.52
C GLU A 78 -14.71 -5.38 5.55
N ILE A 79 -13.43 -5.66 5.27
CA ILE A 79 -12.97 -6.90 4.66
C ILE A 79 -11.79 -7.46 5.45
N THR A 80 -11.58 -8.77 5.36
CA THR A 80 -10.41 -9.47 5.90
C THR A 80 -9.51 -9.92 4.77
N ILE A 81 -8.22 -9.62 4.88
CA ILE A 81 -7.15 -10.05 3.99
C ILE A 81 -6.13 -10.82 4.84
N ASP A 82 -6.14 -12.15 4.74
CA ASP A 82 -5.29 -13.00 5.58
C ASP A 82 -3.81 -12.76 5.30
N GLY A 83 -3.04 -12.48 6.35
CA GLY A 83 -1.61 -12.22 6.24
C GLY A 83 -1.29 -10.86 5.62
N LEU A 84 -2.13 -9.84 5.84
CA LEU A 84 -1.90 -8.49 5.33
C LEU A 84 -0.61 -7.89 5.94
N ASN A 85 0.37 -7.69 5.06
CA ASN A 85 1.65 -7.07 5.40
C ASN A 85 1.57 -5.55 5.21
N VAL A 86 1.15 -5.11 4.02
CA VAL A 86 1.08 -3.70 3.63
C VAL A 86 -0.21 -3.43 2.87
N LEU A 87 -0.80 -2.26 3.15
CA LEU A 87 -1.83 -1.64 2.31
C LEU A 87 -1.29 -0.29 1.81
N GLU A 88 -1.41 -0.05 0.51
CA GLU A 88 -1.07 1.23 -0.13
C GLU A 88 -2.29 1.75 -0.90
N TYR A 89 -2.61 3.03 -0.71
CA TYR A 89 -3.48 3.75 -1.63
C TYR A 89 -2.63 4.44 -2.69
N THR A 90 -2.94 4.19 -3.96
CA THR A 90 -2.10 4.55 -5.10
C THR A 90 -2.63 5.79 -5.84
N HIS A 91 -1.78 6.38 -6.68
CA HIS A 91 -2.14 7.50 -7.56
C HIS A 91 -3.29 7.18 -8.54
N GLN A 92 -3.54 5.89 -8.81
CA GLN A 92 -4.63 5.41 -9.67
C GLN A 92 -5.94 5.16 -8.90
N HIS A 93 -6.08 5.72 -7.70
CA HIS A 93 -7.25 5.51 -6.85
C HIS A 93 -7.55 4.02 -6.64
N SER A 94 -6.50 3.24 -6.42
CA SER A 94 -6.58 1.80 -6.15
C SER A 94 -5.86 1.46 -4.86
N LEU A 95 -6.40 0.50 -4.10
CA LEU A 95 -5.73 -0.09 -2.95
C LEU A 95 -4.92 -1.30 -3.38
N VAL A 96 -3.64 -1.31 -3.05
CA VAL A 96 -2.72 -2.43 -3.24
C VAL A 96 -2.47 -3.08 -1.88
N ALA A 97 -2.83 -4.36 -1.75
CA ALA A 97 -2.61 -5.15 -0.55
C ALA A 97 -1.56 -6.22 -0.83
N ALA A 98 -0.41 -6.15 -0.15
CA ALA A 98 0.58 -7.24 -0.13
C ALA A 98 0.25 -8.20 1.02
N HIS A 99 0.10 -9.49 0.71
CA HIS A 99 -0.25 -10.50 1.71
C HIS A 99 0.18 -11.90 1.29
N GLY A 100 0.78 -12.64 2.23
CA GLY A 100 1.31 -13.98 1.96
C GLY A 100 2.14 -13.99 0.68
N LYS A 101 1.79 -14.85 -0.28
CA LYS A 101 2.47 -14.95 -1.58
C LYS A 101 1.82 -14.16 -2.70
N SER A 102 1.07 -13.12 -2.38
CA SER A 102 0.17 -12.49 -3.33
C SER A 102 0.05 -11.00 -3.14
N VAL A 103 -0.44 -10.35 -4.20
CA VAL A 103 -0.85 -8.95 -4.16
C VAL A 103 -2.27 -8.86 -4.70
N SER A 104 -3.18 -8.30 -3.91
CA SER A 104 -4.56 -8.05 -4.33
C SER A 104 -4.78 -6.56 -4.55
N LEU A 105 -5.56 -6.24 -5.58
CA LEU A 105 -6.01 -4.88 -5.90
C LEU A 105 -7.47 -4.71 -5.49
N PHE A 106 -7.82 -3.55 -4.93
CA PHE A 106 -9.20 -3.24 -4.55
C PHE A 106 -9.60 -1.84 -5.00
N ASP A 107 -10.89 -1.69 -5.26
CA ASP A 107 -11.55 -0.39 -5.37
C ASP A 107 -11.67 0.23 -3.96
N PRO A 108 -11.15 1.45 -3.73
CA PRO A 108 -11.09 2.08 -2.40
C PRO A 108 -12.47 2.50 -1.87
N LYS A 109 -13.45 2.75 -2.74
CA LYS A 109 -14.80 3.22 -2.38
C LYS A 109 -15.74 2.10 -2.02
N THR A 110 -15.42 0.88 -2.48
CA THR A 110 -16.30 -0.27 -2.30
C THR A 110 -15.60 -1.43 -1.61
N LEU A 111 -14.28 -1.43 -1.48
CA LEU A 111 -13.47 -2.58 -1.04
C LEU A 111 -13.72 -3.84 -1.90
N ALA A 112 -14.21 -3.69 -3.13
CA ALA A 112 -14.35 -4.80 -4.06
C ALA A 112 -12.97 -5.16 -4.62
N GLN A 113 -12.60 -6.45 -4.61
CA GLN A 113 -11.35 -6.90 -5.21
C GLN A 113 -11.45 -6.78 -6.74
N THR A 114 -10.51 -6.06 -7.35
CA THR A 114 -10.46 -5.80 -8.80
C THR A 114 -9.40 -6.63 -9.52
N GLY A 115 -8.43 -7.16 -8.78
CA GLY A 115 -7.36 -7.98 -9.35
C GLY A 115 -6.57 -8.73 -8.27
N ARG A 116 -5.81 -9.73 -8.69
CA ARG A 116 -4.90 -10.48 -7.84
C ARG A 116 -3.76 -11.05 -8.66
N ILE A 117 -2.56 -10.94 -8.13
CA ILE A 117 -1.36 -11.57 -8.67
C ILE A 117 -0.81 -12.50 -7.61
N ASP A 118 -0.62 -13.77 -7.97
CA ASP A 118 0.04 -14.76 -7.14
C ASP A 118 1.52 -14.86 -7.54
N THR A 119 2.38 -15.04 -6.54
CA THR A 119 3.82 -15.12 -6.71
C THR A 119 4.35 -16.39 -6.04
N SER A 120 5.61 -16.72 -6.28
CA SER A 120 6.25 -17.89 -5.66
C SER A 120 6.83 -17.63 -4.26
N ASP A 121 6.95 -16.37 -3.87
CA ASP A 121 7.65 -15.92 -2.66
C ASP A 121 6.70 -15.13 -1.75
N ASP A 122 6.96 -15.11 -0.44
CA ASP A 122 6.21 -14.23 0.45
C ASP A 122 6.54 -12.76 0.13
N ILE A 123 5.48 -11.95 0.04
CA ILE A 123 5.51 -10.55 -0.36
C ILE A 123 5.40 -9.66 0.86
N GLU A 124 6.42 -8.84 1.07
CA GLU A 124 6.53 -7.90 2.18
C GLU A 124 5.92 -6.54 1.85
N CYS A 125 6.01 -6.13 0.59
CA CYS A 125 5.48 -4.86 0.11
C CYS A 125 5.13 -4.94 -1.38
N ALA A 126 4.26 -4.05 -1.83
CA ALA A 126 3.91 -3.92 -3.24
C ALA A 126 3.56 -2.47 -3.58
N SER A 127 3.63 -2.12 -4.86
CA SER A 127 3.22 -0.81 -5.39
C SER A 127 2.74 -0.95 -6.83
N LEU A 128 1.72 -0.17 -7.19
CA LEU A 128 1.19 -0.09 -8.55
C LEU A 128 1.86 1.07 -9.30
N SER A 129 2.22 0.82 -10.55
CA SER A 129 2.74 1.85 -11.45
C SER A 129 1.73 3.01 -11.63
N PRO A 130 2.21 4.23 -11.91
CA PRO A 130 1.34 5.40 -12.06
C PRO A 130 0.34 5.28 -13.21
N ASP A 131 0.59 4.45 -14.21
CA ASP A 131 -0.33 4.19 -15.32
C ASP A 131 -1.26 2.98 -15.07
N GLY A 132 -1.10 2.30 -13.95
CA GLY A 132 -1.91 1.15 -13.54
C GLY A 132 -1.67 -0.12 -14.34
N ARG A 133 -0.61 -0.21 -15.15
CA ARG A 133 -0.37 -1.37 -16.03
C ARG A 133 0.57 -2.40 -15.44
N PHE A 134 1.37 -2.00 -14.46
CA PHE A 134 2.41 -2.81 -13.84
C PHE A 134 2.36 -2.75 -12.32
N LEU A 135 2.84 -3.82 -11.70
CA LEU A 135 2.93 -4.00 -10.25
C LEU A 135 4.37 -4.38 -9.89
N ALA A 136 4.94 -3.73 -8.90
CA ALA A 136 6.21 -4.12 -8.29
C ALA A 136 5.92 -4.75 -6.92
N ALA A 137 6.55 -5.89 -6.63
CA ALA A 137 6.41 -6.60 -5.36
C ALA A 137 7.78 -6.90 -4.76
N GLY A 138 8.00 -6.48 -3.52
CA GLY A 138 9.20 -6.75 -2.74
C GLY A 138 9.03 -8.01 -1.88
N SER A 139 10.06 -8.85 -1.89
CA SER A 139 10.16 -10.08 -1.08
C SER A 139 11.48 -10.08 -0.29
N LYS A 140 11.87 -11.23 0.27
CA LYS A 140 13.05 -11.38 1.13
C LYS A 140 14.36 -10.78 0.60
N ILE A 141 14.69 -10.89 -0.69
CA ILE A 141 15.96 -10.34 -1.23
C ILE A 141 15.84 -9.85 -2.68
N LYS A 142 14.62 -9.84 -3.21
CA LYS A 142 14.34 -9.53 -4.62
C LYS A 142 13.05 -8.75 -4.72
N ALA A 143 13.05 -7.76 -5.60
CA ALA A 143 11.83 -7.17 -6.11
C ALA A 143 11.51 -7.80 -7.46
N LYS A 144 10.22 -8.03 -7.71
CA LYS A 144 9.71 -8.55 -8.97
C LYS A 144 8.74 -7.56 -9.57
N GLU A 145 8.78 -7.44 -10.88
CA GLU A 145 7.83 -6.64 -11.64
C GLU A 145 6.89 -7.56 -12.42
N PHE A 146 5.61 -7.20 -12.47
CA PHE A 146 4.56 -7.92 -13.18
C PHE A 146 3.72 -6.94 -13.99
N THR A 147 3.13 -7.39 -15.08
CA THR A 147 1.91 -6.77 -15.63
C THR A 147 0.73 -7.03 -14.69
N VAL A 148 -0.29 -6.17 -14.73
CA VAL A 148 -1.50 -6.35 -13.88
C VAL A 148 -2.31 -7.62 -14.18
N ASP A 149 -2.10 -8.26 -15.33
CA ASP A 149 -2.68 -9.58 -15.65
C ASP A 149 -1.87 -10.77 -15.08
N GLY A 150 -0.75 -10.49 -14.40
CA GLY A 150 0.05 -11.49 -13.68
C GLY A 150 1.27 -12.02 -14.44
N THR A 151 1.62 -11.47 -15.60
CA THR A 151 2.86 -11.85 -16.31
C THR A 151 4.08 -11.28 -15.59
N GLU A 152 4.99 -12.13 -15.13
CA GLU A 152 6.28 -11.71 -14.54
C GLU A 152 7.19 -11.12 -15.63
N LEU A 153 7.74 -9.93 -15.40
CA LEU A 153 8.55 -9.19 -16.35
C LEU A 153 10.04 -9.23 -16.00
N GLU A 154 10.39 -8.82 -14.78
CA GLU A 154 11.78 -8.60 -14.38
C GLU A 154 12.01 -9.00 -12.90
N GLN A 155 13.25 -9.39 -12.59
CA GLN A 155 13.68 -9.68 -11.21
C GLN A 155 14.87 -8.83 -10.81
N HIS A 156 14.63 -7.84 -9.95
CA HIS A 156 15.66 -6.97 -9.40
C HIS A 156 16.34 -7.62 -8.19
N ARG A 157 17.56 -8.12 -8.40
CA ARG A 157 18.37 -8.80 -7.39
C ARG A 157 19.52 -7.91 -6.93
N GLY A 158 19.80 -7.92 -5.63
CA GLY A 158 20.96 -7.20 -5.07
C GLY A 158 20.82 -6.76 -3.62
N HIS A 159 19.61 -6.78 -3.06
CA HIS A 159 19.42 -6.61 -1.62
C HIS A 159 19.89 -7.85 -0.86
N HIS A 160 20.44 -7.63 0.34
CA HIS A 160 20.91 -8.69 1.24
C HIS A 160 19.99 -8.91 2.46
N GLY A 161 18.75 -8.44 2.38
CA GLY A 161 17.73 -8.60 3.42
C GLY A 161 16.34 -8.21 2.93
N PRO A 162 15.28 -8.48 3.73
CA PRO A 162 13.88 -8.24 3.37
C PRO A 162 13.62 -6.84 2.83
N ILE A 163 12.93 -6.77 1.70
CA ILE A 163 12.53 -5.50 1.09
C ILE A 163 11.21 -5.07 1.72
N PHE A 164 11.28 -4.11 2.64
CA PHE A 164 10.11 -3.62 3.35
C PHE A 164 9.33 -2.54 2.59
N HIS A 165 9.96 -1.90 1.62
CA HIS A 165 9.36 -0.81 0.85
C HIS A 165 9.66 -0.92 -0.64
N VAL A 166 8.64 -0.69 -1.46
CA VAL A 166 8.74 -0.54 -2.91
C VAL A 166 7.83 0.60 -3.37
N ARG A 167 8.33 1.45 -4.27
CA ARG A 167 7.56 2.54 -4.88
C ARG A 167 8.00 2.75 -6.33
N TYR A 168 7.02 2.97 -7.21
CA TYR A 168 7.30 3.51 -8.53
C TYR A 168 7.64 5.00 -8.46
N SER A 169 8.51 5.45 -9.36
CA SER A 169 8.63 6.87 -9.66
C SER A 169 7.33 7.40 -10.29
N PRO A 170 7.00 8.70 -10.12
CA PRO A 170 5.76 9.27 -10.69
C PRO A 170 5.65 9.19 -12.22
N ASP A 171 6.79 9.13 -12.92
CA ASP A 171 6.86 8.94 -14.37
C ASP A 171 6.80 7.46 -14.79
N GLY A 172 6.77 6.52 -13.84
CA GLY A 172 6.77 5.08 -14.07
C GLY A 172 8.10 4.50 -14.57
N ALA A 173 9.14 5.31 -14.76
CA ALA A 173 10.39 4.84 -15.37
C ALA A 173 11.26 3.99 -14.44
N ASN A 174 11.09 4.12 -13.13
CA ASN A 174 11.94 3.46 -12.14
C ASN A 174 11.14 2.91 -10.95
N ILE A 175 11.73 1.92 -10.29
CA ILE A 175 11.28 1.38 -9.01
C ILE A 175 12.35 1.66 -7.95
N ALA A 176 11.97 2.26 -6.83
CA ALA A 176 12.81 2.38 -5.64
C ALA A 176 12.47 1.29 -4.63
N THR A 177 13.47 0.60 -4.10
CA THR A 177 13.33 -0.45 -3.08
C THR A 177 14.16 -0.12 -1.85
N GLY A 178 13.57 -0.26 -0.66
CA GLY A 178 14.24 -0.09 0.64
C GLY A 178 14.16 -1.38 1.46
N ALA A 179 15.26 -1.80 2.07
CA ALA A 179 15.37 -3.10 2.72
C ALA A 179 16.08 -3.08 4.07
N GLU A 180 16.04 -4.22 4.76
CA GLU A 180 16.75 -4.46 6.03
C GLU A 180 18.27 -4.27 5.91
N ASP A 181 18.85 -4.44 4.72
CA ASP A 181 20.28 -4.23 4.48
C ASP A 181 20.73 -2.76 4.58
N GLY A 182 19.83 -1.86 4.95
CA GLY A 182 20.10 -0.44 5.19
C GLY A 182 20.26 0.37 3.91
N MET A 183 20.00 -0.23 2.74
CA MET A 183 20.19 0.42 1.45
C MET A 183 18.86 0.69 0.76
N VAL A 184 18.82 1.81 0.03
CA VAL A 184 17.84 2.06 -1.02
C VAL A 184 18.49 1.74 -2.37
N ARG A 185 17.78 1.02 -3.23
CA ARG A 185 18.21 0.78 -4.62
C ARG A 185 17.14 1.30 -5.57
N VAL A 186 17.59 1.75 -6.74
CA VAL A 186 16.73 2.25 -7.81
C VAL A 186 16.97 1.39 -9.04
N TRP A 187 15.88 0.92 -9.64
CA TRP A 187 15.90 0.00 -10.77
C TRP A 187 15.15 0.62 -11.95
N PRO A 188 15.66 0.49 -13.19
CA PRO A 188 14.85 0.73 -14.37
C PRO A 188 13.66 -0.23 -14.38
N SER A 189 12.50 0.29 -14.74
CA SER A 189 11.26 -0.46 -14.86
C SER A 189 10.88 -0.64 -16.32
N HIS A 190 10.14 -1.72 -16.64
CA HIS A 190 9.64 -2.02 -17.98
C HIS A 190 10.72 -2.26 -19.05
N GLN A 191 11.98 -2.50 -18.66
CA GLN A 191 12.99 -2.95 -19.62
C GLN A 191 12.78 -4.44 -19.91
N VAL A 192 12.43 -4.76 -21.15
CA VAL A 192 12.66 -6.10 -21.69
C VAL A 192 14.17 -6.24 -21.88
N ILE A 193 14.82 -7.15 -21.15
CA ILE A 193 16.20 -7.51 -21.45
C ILE A 193 16.23 -7.99 -22.91
N GLN A 194 17.01 -7.29 -23.75
CA GLN A 194 17.10 -7.52 -25.20
C GLN A 194 17.14 -9.03 -25.50
N ARG A 195 16.11 -9.55 -26.19
CA ARG A 195 16.21 -10.88 -26.80
C ARG A 195 17.30 -10.78 -27.87
N PHE A 196 18.38 -11.52 -27.71
CA PHE A 196 19.24 -11.80 -28.84
C PHE A 196 18.41 -12.62 -29.83
N GLU A 197 17.95 -11.97 -30.90
CA GLU A 197 17.47 -12.70 -32.06
C GLU A 197 18.66 -13.50 -32.60
N THR A 198 18.63 -14.82 -32.45
CA THR A 198 19.52 -15.70 -33.19
C THR A 198 19.10 -15.59 -34.66
N ALA A 199 19.96 -14.97 -35.47
CA ALA A 199 19.89 -14.98 -36.93
C ALA A 199 19.98 -16.40 -37.50
#